data_AF-A0A3B9UX54-F1
#
_entry.id   AF-A0A3B9UX54-F1
#
_cell.length_a   1.000
_cell.length_b   1.000
_cell.length_c   1.000
_cell.angle_alpha   90.00
_cell.angle_beta   90.00
_cell.angle_gamma   90.00
#
_symmetry.space_group_name_H-M   'P 1'
#
loop_
_entity.id
_entity.type
_entity.pdbx_description
1 polymer ?
#
loop_
_entity_poly.entity_id
_entity_poly.type
_entity_poly.pdbx_seq_one_letter_code
_entity_poly.pdbx_strand_id
1 'polypeptide(L)' 'CFIKLKDFQKAIATLHCAIRLKRESSYFFNLGYCHAMLNNNNKALNYFNTAWALNHGDKECEKAISIILETYYNKNKTS' A
#
# COMPACT_ATOMS: atom_id res chain seq x y z
N CYS A 1 13.30 6.11 -9.95
CA CYS A 1 12.19 5.54 -9.14
C CYS A 1 12.29 4.02 -9.07
N PHE A 2 12.61 3.47 -7.89
CA PHE A 2 12.78 2.02 -7.66
C PHE A 2 11.51 1.19 -7.93
N ILE A 3 10.31 1.78 -7.86
CA ILE A 3 9.05 1.12 -8.23
C ILE A 3 9.06 0.65 -9.70
N LYS A 4 9.75 1.37 -10.60
CA LYS A 4 9.92 0.95 -12.01
C LYS A 4 10.92 -0.20 -12.19
N LEU A 5 11.76 -0.49 -11.19
CA LEU A 5 12.78 -1.54 -11.23
C LEU A 5 12.30 -2.87 -10.62
N LYS A 6 11.03 -2.95 -10.16
CA LYS A 6 10.45 -4.11 -9.46
C LYS A 6 11.21 -4.55 -8.20
N ASP A 7 12.15 -3.74 -7.70
CA ASP A 7 12.86 -4.01 -6.46
C ASP A 7 12.05 -3.45 -5.27
N PHE A 8 10.96 -4.17 -4.96
CA PHE A 8 10.02 -3.77 -3.91
C PHE A 8 10.66 -3.75 -2.52
N GLN A 9 11.66 -4.60 -2.27
CA GLN A 9 12.36 -4.65 -0.98
C GLN A 9 13.21 -3.39 -0.76
N LYS A 10 14.00 -2.96 -1.75
CA LYS A 10 14.73 -1.68 -1.66
C LYS A 10 13.80 -0.48 -1.63
N ALA A 11 12.69 -0.53 -2.37
CA ALA A 11 11.67 0.51 -2.32
C ALA A 11 11.10 0.66 -0.90
N ILE A 12 10.75 -0.44 -0.23
CA ILE A 12 10.28 -0.43 1.17
C ILE A 12 11.30 0.20 2.10
N ALA A 13 12.58 -0.19 2.02
CA ALA A 13 13.64 0.40 2.85
C ALA A 13 13.75 1.91 2.63
N THR A 14 13.69 2.35 1.38
CA THR A 14 13.76 3.78 1.01
C THR A 14 12.56 4.55 1.53
N LEU A 15 11.36 3.98 1.42
CA LEU A 15 10.12 4.58 1.91
C LEU A 15 10.12 4.71 3.44
N HIS A 16 10.66 3.73 4.18
CA HIS A 16 10.81 3.85 5.63
C HIS A 16 11.74 5.00 6.03
N CYS A 17 12.85 5.19 5.31
CA CYS A 17 13.71 6.36 5.50
C CYS A 17 12.96 7.67 5.20
N ALA A 18 12.20 7.73 4.09
CA ALA A 18 11.42 8.90 3.73
C ALA A 18 10.36 9.25 4.78
N ILE A 19 9.65 8.24 5.31
CA ILE A 19 8.62 8.41 6.35
C ILE A 19 9.19 8.98 7.65
N ARG A 20 10.45 8.64 7.98
CA ARG A 20 11.15 9.23 9.13
C ARG A 20 11.45 10.72 8.94
N LEU A 21 11.62 11.17 7.70
CA LEU A 21 11.83 12.58 7.37
C LEU A 21 10.50 13.33 7.26
N LYS A 22 9.50 12.75 6.60
CA LYS A 22 8.18 13.33 6.42
C LYS A 22 7.10 12.26 6.32
N ARG A 23 6.06 12.37 7.15
CA ARG A 23 4.89 11.51 7.08
C ARG A 23 3.88 12.07 6.09
N GLU A 24 3.86 11.52 4.89
CA GLU A 24 2.86 11.83 3.85
C GLU A 24 2.10 10.58 3.44
N SER A 25 0.81 10.75 3.08
CA SER A 25 -0.04 9.66 2.59
C SER A 25 0.59 8.93 1.41
N SER A 26 1.25 9.65 0.50
CA SER A 26 1.93 9.12 -0.69
C SER A 26 2.97 8.04 -0.36
N TYR A 27 3.73 8.19 0.73
CA TYR A 27 4.73 7.21 1.14
C TYR A 27 4.07 5.93 1.70
N PHE A 28 2.99 6.08 2.46
CA PHE A 28 2.24 4.94 2.98
C PHE A 28 1.50 4.21 1.85
N PHE A 29 0.95 4.92 0.87
CA PHE A 29 0.35 4.33 -0.32
C PHE A 29 1.38 3.51 -1.10
N ASN A 30 2.57 4.06 -1.33
CA ASN A 30 3.64 3.34 -2.01
C ASN A 30 4.15 2.11 -1.22
N LEU A 31 4.16 2.17 0.11
CA LEU A 31 4.43 0.99 0.95
C LEU A 31 3.35 -0.08 0.78
N GLY A 32 2.07 0.34 0.82
CA GLY A 32 0.93 -0.54 0.58
C GLY A 32 1.05 -1.25 -0.76
N TYR A 33 1.38 -0.49 -1.81
CA TYR A 33 1.60 -1.01 -3.15
C TYR A 33 2.76 -2.02 -3.21
N CYS A 34 3.91 -1.69 -2.62
CA CYS A 34 5.04 -2.62 -2.58
C CYS A 34 4.68 -3.92 -1.85
N HIS A 35 3.93 -3.85 -0.75
CA HIS A 35 3.47 -5.04 -0.03
C HIS A 35 2.44 -5.85 -0.81
N ALA A 36 1.53 -5.22 -1.55
CA ALA A 36 0.58 -5.89 -2.43
C ALA A 36 1.33 -6.66 -3.53
N MET A 37 2.34 -6.05 -4.14
CA MET A 37 3.19 -6.70 -5.15
C MET A 37 4.04 -7.86 -4.60
N LEU A 38 4.28 -7.87 -3.29
CA LEU A 38 4.93 -8.98 -2.57
C LEU A 38 3.92 -10.00 -2.03
N ASN A 39 2.66 -9.98 -2.49
CA ASN A 39 1.56 -10.84 -2.02
C ASN A 39 1.25 -10.73 -0.52
N ASN A 40 1.70 -9.66 0.15
CA ASN A 40 1.46 -9.40 1.56
C ASN A 40 0.23 -8.51 1.76
N ASN A 41 -0.94 -9.00 1.34
CA ASN A 41 -2.18 -8.23 1.32
C ASN A 41 -2.58 -7.66 2.68
N ASN A 42 -2.32 -8.39 3.78
CA ASN A 42 -2.58 -7.91 5.14
C ASN A 42 -1.79 -6.64 5.47
N LYS A 43 -0.49 -6.63 5.15
CA LYS A 43 0.37 -5.44 5.34
C LYS A 43 -0.02 -4.33 4.37
N ALA A 44 -0.32 -4.69 3.12
CA ALA A 44 -0.75 -3.73 2.11
C ALA A 44 -1.97 -2.94 2.59
N LEU A 45 -3.01 -3.64 3.06
CA LEU A 45 -4.24 -3.04 3.57
C LEU A 45 -3.97 -2.08 4.75
N ASN A 46 -3.13 -2.49 5.71
CA ASN A 46 -2.77 -1.61 6.83
C ASN A 46 -2.10 -0.31 6.37
N TYR A 47 -1.19 -0.38 5.40
CA TYR A 47 -0.53 0.81 4.87
C TYR A 47 -1.46 1.69 4.04
N PHE A 48 -2.34 1.10 3.23
CA PHE A 48 -3.36 1.86 2.50
C PHE A 48 -4.35 2.54 3.45
N ASN A 49 -4.80 1.87 4.51
CA ASN A 49 -5.62 2.47 5.56
C ASN A 49 -4.90 3.64 6.25
N THR A 50 -3.60 3.51 6.50
CA THR A 50 -2.79 4.59 7.07
C THR A 50 -2.69 5.78 6.11
N ALA A 51 -2.50 5.52 4.81
CA ALA A 51 -2.46 6.55 3.78
C ALA A 51 -3.79 7.31 3.69
N TRP A 52 -4.91 6.57 3.71
CA TRP A 52 -6.26 7.13 3.72
C TRP A 52 -6.55 7.97 4.97
N ALA A 53 -6.11 7.52 6.14
CA ALA A 53 -6.26 8.27 7.39
C ALA A 53 -5.48 9.60 7.38
N LEU A 54 -4.38 9.68 6.64
CA LEU A 54 -3.58 10.92 6.50
C LEU A 54 -4.12 11.84 5.41
N ASN A 55 -4.67 11.28 4.34
CA ASN A 55 -5.29 12.04 3.26
C ASN A 55 -6.47 11.28 2.67
N HIS A 56 -7.65 11.53 3.23
CA HIS A 56 -8.93 10.96 2.80
C HIS A 56 -9.47 11.60 1.51
N GLY A 57 -8.74 12.55 0.91
CA GLY A 57 -9.08 13.10 -0.42
C GLY A 57 -8.49 12.32 -1.59
N ASP A 58 -7.65 11.32 -1.31
CA ASP A 58 -6.94 10.56 -2.34
C ASP A 58 -7.79 9.41 -2.90
N LYS A 59 -8.52 9.68 -3.98
CA LYS A 59 -9.37 8.69 -4.68
C LYS A 59 -8.59 7.46 -5.16
N GLU A 60 -7.26 7.54 -5.34
CA GLU A 60 -6.46 6.36 -5.70
C GLU A 60 -6.31 5.42 -4.50
N CYS A 61 -6.16 6.00 -3.31
CA CYS A 61 -6.08 5.24 -2.06
C CYS A 61 -7.40 4.51 -1.76
N GLU A 62 -8.55 5.16 -1.97
CA GLU A 62 -9.87 4.52 -1.84
C GLU A 62 -10.00 3.30 -2.76
N LYS A 63 -9.66 3.47 -4.04
CA LYS A 63 -9.71 2.39 -5.03
C LYS A 63 -8.79 1.23 -4.66
N ALA A 64 -7.58 1.51 -4.18
CA ALA A 64 -6.63 0.48 -3.77
C ALA A 64 -7.16 -0.36 -2.59
N ILE A 65 -7.80 0.28 -1.60
CA ILE A 65 -8.42 -0.41 -0.47
C ILE A 65 -9.57 -1.30 -0.97
N SER A 66 -10.46 -0.78 -1.81
CA SER A 66 -11.59 -1.52 -2.36
C SER A 66 -11.15 -2.77 -3.13
N ILE A 67 -10.14 -2.67 -3.99
CA ILE A 67 -9.61 -3.82 -4.76
C ILE A 67 -9.08 -4.91 -3.82
N ILE A 68 -8.38 -4.54 -2.75
CA ILE A 68 -7.84 -5.51 -1.79
C ILE A 68 -8.96 -6.20 -1.01
N LEU A 69 -9.97 -5.44 -0.59
CA LEU A 69 -11.14 -5.98 0.11
C LEU A 69 -11.94 -6.92 -0.80
N GLU A 70 -12.20 -6.54 -2.06
CA GLU A 70 -12.85 -7.41 -3.04
C GLU A 70 -12.08 -8.71 -3.24
N THR A 71 -10.76 -8.64 -3.37
CA THR A 71 -9.89 -9.82 -3.49
C THR A 71 -10.01 -10.71 -2.25
N TYR A 72 -10.06 -10.13 -1.05
CA TYR A 72 -10.25 -10.85 0.20
C TYR A 72 -11.62 -11.54 0.27
N TYR A 73 -12.71 -10.82 -0.02
CA TYR A 73 -14.06 -11.37 -0.03
C TYR A 73 -14.24 -12.47 -1.08
N ASN A 74 -13.70 -12.29 -2.30
CA ASN A 74 -13.77 -13.29 -3.35
C ASN A 74 -13.02 -14.58 -2.99
N LYS A 75 -11.88 -14.47 -2.31
CA LYS A 75 -11.14 -15.63 -1.80
C LYS A 75 -11.91 -16.39 -0.74
N ASN A 76 -12.63 -15.69 0.14
CA ASN A 76 -13.45 -16.33 1.18
C ASN A 76 -14.77 -16.89 0.66
N LYS A 77 -15.27 -16.41 -0.48
CA LYS A 77 -16.49 -16.91 -1.13
C LYS A 77 -16.27 -18.18 -1.97
N THR A 78 -15.01 -18.51 -2.25
CA THR A 78 -14.60 -19.67 -3.06
C THR A 78 -13.97 -20.79 -2.23
N SER A 79 -14.04 -20.71 -0.89
CA SER A 79 -13.65 -21.78 0.06
C SER A 79 -14.87 -22.50 0.62
#